data_AF-A0A9W6KUR2-F1
#
_entry.id   AF-A0A9W6KUR2-F1
#
_cell.length_a   1.000
_cell.length_b   1.000
_cell.length_c   1.000
_cell.angle_alpha   90.00
_cell.angle_beta   90.00
_cell.angle_gamma   90.00
#
_symmetry.space_group_name_H-M   'P 1'
#
loop_
_entity.id
_entity.type
_entity.pdbx_description
1 polymer ?
#
loop_
_entity_poly.entity_id
_entity_poly.type
_entity_poly.pdbx_seq_one_letter_code
_entity_poly.pdbx_strand_id
1 'polypeptide(L)'
;MPSHYRFMMSGMTRATPGRRLPLTAGALLVGDTVYRHTSVRGDTPPELHALIRRFLHELPVGSRERYAGNCAEMVLVSDRLHAAERLAGGAPLTPAAARAQLWGARLSLVHIREHGDPKHATAAAPCRTCTALLDWLGIEIDDTAGPETDGPATDGPATAAAIGGEKAQRARMWGLALASHASPAGHQHPVAAAAMAAFTEFGGQTVRGAGAGAEVAGVGIVFDPLRGLHAASTLAELGALLGARLTPIGEQDDGAGLLAVDEQGRVFVVDHTADWYAGASVGEAIATLLEGRRPARVTDGGAWA
;
A
#
# COMPACT_ATOMS: atom_id res chain seq x y z
N MET A 1 -44.66 -11.53 -20.51
CA MET A 1 -44.21 -11.99 -19.18
C MET A 1 -43.58 -13.36 -19.30
N PRO A 2 -42.42 -13.64 -18.69
CA PRO A 2 -41.14 -12.96 -18.81
C PRO A 2 -40.16 -13.76 -19.70
N SER A 3 -39.32 -13.05 -20.45
CA SER A 3 -38.20 -13.59 -21.23
C SER A 3 -36.97 -13.72 -20.33
N HIS A 4 -36.37 -14.90 -20.34
CA HIS A 4 -35.22 -15.29 -19.54
C HIS A 4 -33.97 -14.43 -19.85
N TYR A 5 -33.53 -13.61 -18.88
CA TYR A 5 -32.17 -13.08 -18.86
C TYR A 5 -31.23 -14.17 -18.33
N ARG A 6 -30.45 -14.76 -19.23
CA ARG A 6 -29.39 -15.72 -18.91
C ARG A 6 -28.13 -14.93 -18.54
N PHE A 7 -27.93 -14.66 -17.25
CA PHE A 7 -26.67 -14.13 -16.73
C PHE A 7 -25.60 -15.24 -16.91
N MET A 8 -24.72 -15.08 -17.90
CA MET A 8 -23.51 -15.90 -17.98
C MET A 8 -22.56 -15.46 -16.87
N MET A 9 -22.65 -16.11 -15.71
CA MET A 9 -21.55 -16.14 -14.74
C MET A 9 -20.43 -17.00 -15.33
N SER A 10 -19.54 -16.38 -16.10
CA SER A 10 -18.30 -17.02 -16.54
C SER A 10 -17.12 -16.26 -15.93
N GLY A 11 -16.35 -16.94 -15.06
CA GLY A 11 -15.05 -16.49 -14.61
C GLY A 11 -14.96 -15.93 -13.18
N MET A 12 -15.52 -16.60 -12.17
CA MET A 12 -14.87 -16.57 -10.85
C MET A 12 -13.59 -17.39 -10.97
N THR A 13 -12.49 -16.73 -11.34
CA THR A 13 -11.16 -17.32 -11.28
C THR A 13 -10.91 -17.72 -9.84
N ARG A 14 -10.86 -19.03 -9.60
CA ARG A 14 -10.42 -19.64 -8.35
C ARG A 14 -9.12 -18.95 -7.92
N ALA A 15 -9.08 -18.37 -6.72
CA ALA A 15 -7.91 -17.66 -6.21
C ALA A 15 -6.67 -18.58 -6.34
N THR A 16 -5.70 -18.14 -7.14
CA THR A 16 -4.41 -18.81 -7.26
C THR A 16 -3.73 -18.77 -5.89
N PRO A 17 -3.28 -19.91 -5.33
CA PRO A 17 -2.50 -19.90 -4.10
C PRO A 17 -1.31 -18.95 -4.25
N GLY A 18 -1.14 -18.01 -3.30
CA GLY A 18 -0.01 -17.06 -3.28
C GLY A 18 -0.29 -15.65 -3.82
N ARG A 19 -1.50 -15.34 -4.30
CA ARG A 19 -1.83 -13.95 -4.68
C ARG A 19 -2.23 -13.13 -3.45
N ARG A 20 -1.23 -12.54 -2.80
CA ARG A 20 -1.40 -11.54 -1.73
C ARG A 20 -2.42 -10.47 -2.15
N LEU A 21 -3.27 -10.07 -1.22
CA LEU A 21 -4.34 -9.09 -1.47
C LEU A 21 -3.76 -7.81 -2.10
N PRO A 22 -4.29 -7.32 -3.25
CA PRO A 22 -4.04 -5.94 -3.64
C PRO A 22 -4.60 -5.04 -2.53
N LEU A 23 -3.96 -3.91 -2.23
CA LEU A 23 -4.41 -3.05 -1.12
C LEU A 23 -5.16 -1.79 -1.57
N THR A 24 -5.31 -1.57 -2.88
CA THR A 24 -6.15 -0.49 -3.43
C THR A 24 -6.98 -0.96 -4.62
N ALA A 25 -8.20 -0.45 -4.74
CA ALA A 25 -9.05 -0.53 -5.92
C ALA A 25 -9.30 0.87 -6.46
N GLY A 26 -9.20 1.02 -7.78
CA GLY A 26 -9.48 2.28 -8.48
C GLY A 26 -10.57 2.15 -9.52
N ALA A 27 -11.33 3.23 -9.68
CA ALA A 27 -12.28 3.44 -10.75
C ALA A 27 -11.99 4.78 -11.44
N LEU A 28 -11.84 4.78 -12.76
CA LEU A 28 -11.55 5.95 -13.58
C LEU A 28 -12.70 6.20 -14.55
N LEU A 29 -13.34 7.36 -14.45
CA LEU A 29 -14.36 7.85 -15.38
C LEU A 29 -13.71 8.71 -16.46
N VAL A 30 -13.84 8.30 -17.72
CA VAL A 30 -13.41 9.08 -18.89
C VAL A 30 -14.61 9.23 -19.83
N GLY A 31 -15.10 10.46 -20.00
CA GLY A 31 -16.36 10.70 -20.70
C GLY A 31 -17.54 10.05 -19.96
N ASP A 32 -18.22 9.10 -20.60
CA ASP A 32 -19.34 8.33 -20.06
C ASP A 32 -18.94 6.91 -19.59
N THR A 33 -17.66 6.56 -19.74
CA THR A 33 -17.19 5.19 -19.52
C THR A 33 -16.36 5.09 -18.25
N VAL A 34 -16.74 4.14 -17.39
CA VAL A 34 -16.01 3.81 -16.15
C VAL A 34 -15.14 2.58 -16.36
N TYR A 35 -13.87 2.72 -15.98
CA TYR A 35 -12.88 1.65 -16.00
C TYR A 35 -12.43 1.31 -14.58
N ARG A 36 -12.01 0.07 -14.34
CA ARG A 36 -11.61 -0.42 -13.02
C ARG A 36 -10.30 -1.20 -13.06
N HIS A 37 -9.48 -1.04 -12.03
CA HIS A 37 -8.29 -1.85 -11.81
C HIS A 37 -7.94 -1.87 -10.33
N THR A 38 -7.17 -2.86 -9.87
CA THR A 38 -6.58 -2.86 -8.54
C THR A 38 -5.11 -2.48 -8.61
N SER A 39 -4.44 -2.27 -7.48
CA SER A 39 -2.97 -2.32 -7.52
C SER A 39 -2.50 -3.68 -8.03
N VAL A 40 -1.33 -3.67 -8.67
CA VAL A 40 -0.64 -4.86 -9.15
C VAL A 40 0.39 -5.28 -8.12
N ARG A 41 0.40 -6.57 -7.80
CA ARG A 41 1.45 -7.23 -7.00
C ARG A 41 2.06 -8.37 -7.81
N GLY A 42 3.27 -8.76 -7.44
CA GLY A 42 4.02 -9.88 -8.03
C GLY A 42 5.28 -9.42 -8.79
N ASP A 43 6.12 -10.37 -9.19
CA ASP A 43 7.42 -10.09 -9.81
C ASP A 43 7.34 -9.60 -11.26
N THR A 44 6.18 -9.75 -11.91
CA THR A 44 5.95 -9.24 -13.26
C THR A 44 5.37 -7.83 -13.19
N PRO A 45 6.12 -6.79 -13.58
CA PRO A 45 5.60 -5.43 -13.61
C PRO A 45 4.53 -5.27 -14.70
N PRO A 46 3.57 -4.34 -14.55
CA PRO A 46 2.64 -4.01 -15.61
C PRO A 46 3.38 -3.42 -16.81
N GLU A 47 2.85 -3.67 -18.01
CA GLU A 47 3.32 -3.03 -19.23
C GLU A 47 2.85 -1.58 -19.27
N LEU A 48 3.69 -0.69 -18.74
CA LEU A 48 3.39 0.73 -18.70
C LEU A 48 3.63 1.41 -20.06
N HIS A 49 2.69 2.27 -20.44
CA HIS A 49 2.77 3.11 -21.62
C HIS A 49 4.05 3.94 -21.64
N ALA A 50 4.63 4.13 -22.83
CA ALA A 50 5.94 4.77 -22.99
C ALA A 50 6.01 6.17 -22.36
N LEU A 51 4.94 6.96 -22.47
CA LEU A 51 4.84 8.28 -21.81
C LEU A 51 4.90 8.18 -20.27
N ILE A 52 4.24 7.17 -19.68
CA ILE A 52 4.25 6.97 -18.23
C ILE A 52 5.64 6.53 -17.78
N ARG A 53 6.29 5.61 -18.50
CA ARG A 53 7.67 5.20 -18.22
C ARG A 53 8.64 6.39 -18.25
N ARG A 54 8.49 7.26 -19.25
CA ARG A 54 9.29 8.48 -19.36
C ARG A 54 9.01 9.44 -18.20
N PHE A 55 7.74 9.67 -17.87
CA PHE A 55 7.34 10.50 -16.73
C PHE A 55 7.97 10.01 -15.42
N LEU A 56 7.89 8.70 -15.14
CA LEU A 56 8.48 8.10 -13.95
C LEU A 56 10.01 8.25 -13.90
N HIS A 57 10.68 8.16 -15.05
CA HIS A 57 12.13 8.34 -15.16
C HIS A 57 12.55 9.80 -14.85
N GLU A 58 11.77 10.78 -15.31
CA GLU A 58 12.05 12.21 -15.14
C GLU A 58 11.59 12.76 -13.78
N LEU A 59 10.87 11.97 -12.98
CA LEU A 59 10.26 12.41 -11.73
C LEU A 59 11.34 12.85 -10.71
N PRO A 60 11.17 13.97 -9.98
CA PRO A 60 12.09 14.36 -8.91
C PRO A 60 12.07 13.35 -7.76
N VAL A 61 13.19 13.19 -7.05
CA VAL A 61 13.35 12.19 -5.98
C VAL A 61 12.25 12.30 -4.91
N GLY A 62 11.90 13.51 -4.48
CA GLY A 62 10.84 13.73 -3.48
C GLY A 62 9.42 13.43 -3.92
N SER A 63 9.22 13.11 -5.20
CA SER A 63 7.94 12.61 -5.73
C SER A 63 8.00 11.12 -6.09
N ARG A 64 9.16 10.46 -5.92
CA ARG A 64 9.32 9.02 -6.21
C ARG A 64 8.93 8.19 -5.01
N GLU A 65 7.98 7.29 -5.21
CA GLU A 65 7.73 6.17 -4.31
C GLU A 65 8.62 4.99 -4.67
N ARG A 66 9.01 4.19 -3.68
CA ARG A 66 9.75 2.92 -3.87
C ARG A 66 9.02 1.93 -4.77
N TYR A 67 7.69 2.04 -4.85
CA TYR A 67 6.79 1.14 -5.56
C TYR A 67 6.20 1.73 -6.86
N ALA A 68 6.77 2.83 -7.36
CA ALA A 68 6.26 3.54 -8.52
C ALA A 68 5.97 2.61 -9.72
N GLY A 69 4.77 2.74 -10.30
CA GLY A 69 4.36 2.03 -11.51
C GLY A 69 3.38 0.87 -11.32
N ASN A 70 3.15 0.41 -10.08
CA ASN A 70 2.25 -0.72 -9.80
C ASN A 70 0.89 -0.33 -9.19
N CYS A 71 0.69 0.97 -8.92
CA CYS A 71 -0.54 1.51 -8.35
C CYS A 71 -1.73 1.33 -9.30
N ALA A 72 -2.96 1.28 -8.78
CA ALA A 72 -4.16 1.11 -9.60
C ALA A 72 -4.31 2.25 -10.62
N GLU A 73 -3.98 3.46 -10.19
CA GLU A 73 -3.95 4.70 -10.97
C GLU A 73 -3.03 4.59 -12.18
N MET A 74 -1.82 4.07 -11.96
CA MET A 74 -0.80 3.91 -13.01
C MET A 74 -1.30 2.98 -14.11
N VAL A 75 -1.88 1.84 -13.73
CA VAL A 75 -2.39 0.87 -14.70
C VAL A 75 -3.63 1.40 -15.40
N LEU A 76 -4.56 2.01 -14.67
CA LEU A 76 -5.75 2.63 -15.25
C LEU A 76 -5.41 3.67 -16.32
N VAL A 77 -4.51 4.59 -15.99
CA VAL A 77 -4.04 5.62 -16.93
C VAL A 77 -3.31 4.99 -18.10
N SER A 78 -2.37 4.08 -17.84
CA SER A 78 -1.59 3.40 -18.88
C SER A 78 -2.48 2.68 -19.90
N ASP A 79 -3.48 1.93 -19.42
CA ASP A 79 -4.44 1.22 -20.26
C ASP A 79 -5.24 2.16 -21.17
N ARG A 80 -5.60 3.36 -20.67
CA ARG A 80 -6.31 4.36 -21.49
C ARG A 80 -5.42 4.93 -22.58
N LEU A 81 -4.15 5.19 -22.28
CA LEU A 81 -3.20 5.68 -23.28
C LEU A 81 -2.94 4.62 -24.36
N HIS A 82 -2.72 3.36 -24.00
CA HIS A 82 -2.61 2.27 -24.97
C HIS A 82 -3.89 2.10 -25.80
N ALA A 83 -5.07 2.20 -25.18
CA ALA A 83 -6.33 2.14 -25.91
C ALA A 83 -6.46 3.28 -26.94
N ALA A 84 -6.07 4.50 -26.57
CA ALA A 84 -6.08 5.65 -27.47
C ALA A 84 -5.09 5.49 -28.63
N GLU A 85 -3.88 4.97 -28.40
CA GLU A 85 -2.94 4.65 -29.48
C GLU A 85 -3.52 3.61 -30.44
N ARG A 86 -4.13 2.53 -29.93
CA ARG A 86 -4.77 1.52 -30.78
C ARG A 86 -5.89 2.11 -31.65
N LEU A 87 -6.69 3.03 -31.09
CA LEU A 87 -7.74 3.72 -31.85
C LEU A 87 -7.16 4.67 -32.90
N ALA A 88 -5.98 5.24 -32.65
CA ALA A 88 -5.22 6.06 -33.60
C ALA A 88 -4.36 5.24 -34.58
N GLY A 89 -4.60 3.93 -34.72
CA GLY A 89 -3.86 3.07 -35.65
C GLY A 89 -2.44 2.69 -35.18
N GLY A 90 -2.16 2.81 -33.89
CA GLY A 90 -0.87 2.48 -33.27
C GLY A 90 0.16 3.61 -33.30
N ALA A 91 -0.22 4.82 -33.73
CA ALA A 91 0.66 5.97 -33.70
C ALA A 91 0.96 6.40 -32.25
N PRO A 92 2.25 6.63 -31.89
CA PRO A 92 2.59 7.05 -30.53
C PRO A 92 1.92 8.36 -30.12
N LEU A 93 1.38 8.42 -28.91
CA LEU A 93 0.79 9.66 -28.39
C LEU A 93 1.86 10.70 -28.05
N THR A 94 1.58 11.95 -28.40
CA THR A 94 2.33 13.09 -27.86
C THR A 94 1.86 13.40 -26.43
N PRO A 95 2.68 14.06 -25.59
CA PRO A 95 2.25 14.53 -24.26
C PRO A 95 0.96 15.36 -24.29
N ALA A 96 0.81 16.25 -25.27
CA ALA A 96 -0.39 17.08 -25.42
C ALA A 96 -1.63 16.25 -25.77
N ALA A 97 -1.48 15.25 -26.66
CA ALA A 97 -2.57 14.35 -27.01
C ALA A 97 -2.98 13.47 -25.81
N ALA A 98 -2.02 12.94 -25.06
CA ALA A 98 -2.29 12.16 -23.85
C ALA A 98 -3.09 12.96 -22.81
N ARG A 99 -2.69 14.22 -22.56
CA ARG A 99 -3.44 15.13 -21.68
C ARG A 99 -4.84 15.39 -22.21
N ALA A 100 -5.00 15.68 -23.49
CA ALA A 100 -6.31 15.92 -24.09
C ALA A 100 -7.27 14.73 -23.96
N GLN A 101 -6.76 13.50 -23.94
CA GLN A 101 -7.58 12.29 -23.76
C GLN A 101 -8.10 12.11 -22.32
N LEU A 102 -7.39 12.63 -21.33
CA LEU A 102 -7.66 12.34 -19.91
C LEU A 102 -8.05 13.59 -19.10
N TRP A 103 -7.98 14.77 -19.70
CA TRP A 103 -8.30 16.03 -19.03
C TRP A 103 -9.74 16.04 -18.52
N GLY A 104 -9.92 16.29 -17.22
CA GLY A 104 -11.22 16.28 -16.55
C GLY A 104 -11.78 14.89 -16.28
N ALA A 105 -11.00 13.81 -16.50
CA ALA A 105 -11.36 12.49 -16.02
C ALA A 105 -11.42 12.49 -14.48
N ARG A 106 -12.26 11.62 -13.91
CA ARG A 106 -12.42 11.51 -12.45
C ARG A 106 -11.98 10.15 -11.94
N LEU A 107 -11.16 10.13 -10.90
CA LEU A 107 -10.61 8.92 -10.30
C LEU A 107 -11.10 8.76 -8.86
N SER A 108 -11.73 7.62 -8.58
CA SER A 108 -12.09 7.20 -7.22
C SER A 108 -11.15 6.07 -6.79
N LEU A 109 -10.59 6.15 -5.58
CA LEU A 109 -9.73 5.12 -5.00
C LEU A 109 -10.24 4.71 -3.62
N VAL A 110 -10.21 3.41 -3.35
CA VAL A 110 -10.55 2.86 -2.03
C VAL A 110 -9.52 1.85 -1.55
N HIS A 111 -9.39 1.73 -0.24
CA HIS A 111 -8.54 0.73 0.39
C HIS A 111 -9.14 -0.68 0.31
N ILE A 112 -8.32 -1.65 -0.05
CA ILE A 112 -8.62 -3.07 0.12
C ILE A 112 -7.86 -3.55 1.36
N ARG A 113 -8.58 -4.03 2.35
CA ARG A 113 -8.03 -4.50 3.63
C ARG A 113 -8.65 -5.84 4.00
N GLU A 114 -8.06 -6.51 4.97
CA GLU A 114 -8.61 -7.74 5.51
C GLU A 114 -9.99 -7.51 6.15
N HIS A 115 -10.74 -8.59 6.26
CA HIS A 115 -12.07 -8.54 6.87
C HIS A 115 -12.02 -7.98 8.29
N GLY A 116 -12.94 -7.07 8.59
CA GLY A 116 -13.04 -6.41 9.90
C GLY A 116 -12.11 -5.22 10.08
N ASP A 117 -11.20 -4.96 9.13
CA ASP A 117 -10.40 -3.73 9.13
C ASP A 117 -11.31 -2.52 8.85
N PRO A 118 -11.36 -1.52 9.76
CA PRO A 118 -12.20 -0.34 9.58
C PRO A 118 -11.78 0.54 8.40
N LYS A 119 -10.54 0.44 7.91
CA LYS A 119 -10.08 1.13 6.69
C LYS A 119 -10.53 0.41 5.42
N HIS A 120 -11.20 -0.75 5.47
CA HIS A 120 -11.65 -1.40 4.24
C HIS A 120 -12.72 -0.57 3.53
N ALA A 121 -12.58 -0.42 2.20
CA ALA A 121 -13.50 0.30 1.31
C ALA A 121 -13.65 1.80 1.59
N THR A 122 -12.88 2.38 2.52
CA THR A 122 -12.79 3.83 2.71
C THR A 122 -11.95 4.45 1.59
N ALA A 123 -12.15 5.75 1.35
CA ALA A 123 -11.33 6.52 0.41
C ALA A 123 -9.83 6.35 0.68
N ALA A 124 -9.05 6.23 -0.39
CA ALA A 124 -7.60 6.13 -0.34
C ALA A 124 -6.97 7.27 -1.15
N ALA A 125 -6.02 7.99 -0.56
CA ALA A 125 -5.28 9.01 -1.27
C ALA A 125 -4.31 8.36 -2.29
N PRO A 126 -4.15 8.92 -3.51
CA PRO A 126 -3.06 8.54 -4.39
C PRO A 126 -1.69 8.78 -3.71
N CYS A 127 -0.71 7.93 -4.02
CA CYS A 127 0.65 8.14 -3.53
C CYS A 127 1.31 9.36 -4.19
N ARG A 128 2.43 9.87 -3.66
CA ARG A 128 3.11 11.08 -4.19
C ARG A 128 3.41 10.99 -5.68
N THR A 129 3.82 9.81 -6.16
CA THR A 129 4.09 9.56 -7.58
C THR A 129 2.82 9.62 -8.43
N CYS A 130 1.72 9.01 -7.95
CA CYS A 130 0.44 9.03 -8.64
C CYS A 130 -0.15 10.44 -8.65
N THR A 131 -0.14 11.16 -7.53
CA THR A 131 -0.58 12.57 -7.47
C THR A 131 0.12 13.41 -8.55
N ALA A 132 1.45 13.33 -8.64
CA ALA A 132 2.19 14.08 -9.65
C ALA A 132 1.78 13.72 -11.10
N LEU A 133 1.49 12.43 -11.36
CA LEU A 133 1.02 11.99 -12.68
C LEU A 133 -0.40 12.49 -12.98
N LEU A 134 -1.31 12.36 -12.02
CA LEU A 134 -2.71 12.75 -12.15
C LEU A 134 -2.81 14.26 -12.38
N ASP A 135 -2.04 15.05 -11.62
CA ASP A 135 -1.94 16.51 -11.80
C ASP A 135 -1.42 16.87 -13.20
N TRP A 136 -0.39 16.17 -13.67
CA TRP A 136 0.18 16.40 -15.00
C TRP A 136 -0.82 16.12 -16.14
N LEU A 137 -1.69 15.12 -15.95
CA LEU A 137 -2.75 14.74 -16.89
C LEU A 137 -4.02 15.56 -16.76
N GLY A 138 -4.22 16.25 -15.63
CA GLY A 138 -5.46 16.96 -15.30
C GLY A 138 -6.61 16.01 -14.96
N ILE A 139 -6.31 14.93 -14.25
CA ILE A 139 -7.30 13.98 -13.72
C ILE A 139 -7.68 14.41 -12.31
N GLU A 140 -8.97 14.55 -12.04
CA GLU A 140 -9.52 14.94 -10.75
C GLU A 140 -9.72 13.71 -9.85
N ILE A 141 -9.43 13.85 -8.56
CA ILE A 141 -9.65 12.80 -7.57
C ILE A 141 -11.03 13.00 -6.96
N ASP A 142 -11.79 11.92 -6.86
CA ASP A 142 -13.09 11.88 -6.20
C ASP A 142 -12.95 11.24 -4.82
N ASP A 143 -12.81 12.09 -3.80
CA ASP A 143 -12.67 11.68 -2.40
C ASP A 143 -14.02 11.29 -1.75
N THR A 144 -15.14 11.36 -2.48
CA THR A 144 -16.45 10.92 -1.97
C THR A 144 -16.63 9.40 -2.05
N ALA A 145 -15.66 8.69 -2.62
CA ALA A 145 -15.71 7.25 -2.77
C ALA A 145 -15.45 6.51 -1.45
N GLY A 146 -16.51 5.97 -0.88
CA GLY A 146 -16.49 5.09 0.29
C GLY A 146 -17.91 4.98 0.88
N PRO A 147 -18.20 3.98 1.72
CA PRO A 147 -19.38 4.07 2.57
C PRO A 147 -19.28 5.35 3.43
N GLU A 148 -20.37 6.12 3.55
CA GLU A 148 -20.44 7.23 4.50
C GLU A 148 -20.02 6.73 5.89
N THR A 149 -18.89 7.19 6.39
CA THR A 149 -18.44 6.84 7.73
C THR A 149 -19.14 7.75 8.73
N ASP A 150 -20.21 7.28 9.36
CA ASP A 150 -20.71 7.84 10.61
C ASP A 150 -19.69 7.51 11.73
N GLY A 151 -18.60 8.25 11.78
CA GLY A 151 -17.61 8.08 12.84
C GLY A 151 -16.45 9.06 12.69
N PRO A 152 -16.12 9.84 13.74
CA PRO A 152 -14.93 10.68 13.69
C PRO A 152 -13.69 9.81 13.57
N ALA A 153 -12.80 10.16 12.65
CA ALA A 153 -11.41 9.73 12.70
C ALA A 153 -10.85 10.16 14.05
N THR A 154 -10.55 9.19 14.92
CA THR A 154 -9.90 9.51 16.19
C THR A 154 -8.43 9.72 15.93
N ASP A 155 -8.02 10.98 16.01
CA ASP A 155 -6.61 11.31 16.22
C ASP A 155 -6.14 10.52 17.44
N GLY A 156 -5.24 9.57 17.20
CA GLY A 156 -4.60 8.83 18.28
C GLY A 156 -3.89 9.83 19.22
N PRO A 157 -3.98 9.67 20.54
CA PRO A 157 -3.46 10.67 21.46
C PRO A 157 -1.96 10.88 21.22
N ALA A 158 -1.56 12.15 21.12
CA ALA A 158 -0.16 12.56 21.17
C ALA A 158 0.46 12.05 22.47
N THR A 159 1.41 11.12 22.39
CA THR A 159 1.98 10.52 23.60
C THR A 159 3.05 11.43 24.20
N ALA A 160 2.84 11.83 25.46
CA ALA A 160 3.90 12.27 26.35
C ALA A 160 4.94 11.14 26.55
N ALA A 161 6.19 11.51 26.85
CA ALA A 161 7.27 10.56 27.10
C ALA A 161 6.97 9.72 28.36
N ALA A 162 6.49 8.49 28.16
CA ALA A 162 6.21 7.54 29.23
C ALA A 162 7.51 7.09 29.94
N ILE A 163 7.45 6.91 31.26
CA ILE A 163 8.57 6.40 32.08
C ILE A 163 8.81 4.92 31.74
N GLY A 164 10.04 4.42 31.89
CA GLY A 164 10.43 3.06 31.45
C GLY A 164 9.50 1.91 31.90
N GLY A 165 8.93 1.98 33.11
CA GLY A 165 7.95 1.00 33.60
C GLY A 165 6.60 1.03 32.85
N GLU A 166 6.13 2.22 32.49
CA GLU A 166 4.89 2.43 31.72
C GLU A 166 5.05 1.96 30.27
N LYS A 167 6.23 2.19 29.66
CA LYS A 167 6.55 1.69 28.31
C LYS A 167 6.48 0.17 28.26
N ALA A 168 7.10 -0.51 29.22
CA ALA A 168 7.10 -1.98 29.28
C ALA A 168 5.68 -2.54 29.50
N GLN A 169 4.86 -1.88 30.32
CA GLN A 169 3.46 -2.31 30.51
C GLN A 169 2.63 -2.11 29.25
N ARG A 170 2.77 -0.96 28.57
CA ARG A 170 2.09 -0.71 27.29
C ARG A 170 2.47 -1.75 26.23
N ALA A 171 3.76 -2.06 26.11
CA ALA A 171 4.25 -3.10 25.20
C ALA A 171 3.59 -4.46 25.46
N ARG A 172 3.46 -4.88 26.73
CA ARG A 172 2.76 -6.11 27.11
C ARG A 172 1.28 -6.09 26.74
N MET A 173 0.59 -4.96 26.93
CA MET A 173 -0.82 -4.83 26.57
C MET A 173 -1.03 -4.89 25.05
N TRP A 174 -0.15 -4.29 24.26
CA TRP A 174 -0.18 -4.45 22.80
C TRP A 174 0.11 -5.87 22.35
N GLY A 175 1.12 -6.52 22.94
CA GLY A 175 1.39 -7.94 22.67
C GLY A 175 0.17 -8.82 22.96
N LEU A 176 -0.51 -8.59 24.10
CA LEU A 176 -1.73 -9.32 24.44
C LEU A 176 -2.86 -9.06 23.42
N ALA A 177 -3.08 -7.81 23.02
CA ALA A 177 -4.12 -7.43 22.07
C ALA A 177 -3.88 -8.02 20.67
N LEU A 178 -2.63 -8.00 20.19
CA LEU A 178 -2.26 -8.63 18.92
C LEU A 178 -2.46 -10.14 18.96
N ALA A 179 -1.96 -10.79 20.01
CA ALA A 179 -2.02 -12.25 20.14
C ALA A 179 -3.44 -12.77 20.34
N SER A 180 -4.34 -11.98 20.94
CA SER A 180 -5.75 -12.35 21.14
C SER A 180 -6.61 -12.09 19.91
N HIS A 181 -6.14 -11.31 18.94
CA HIS A 181 -6.82 -11.12 17.67
C HIS A 181 -6.66 -12.35 16.77
N ALA A 182 -7.76 -12.76 16.14
CA ALA A 182 -7.77 -13.81 15.13
C ALA A 182 -8.56 -13.33 13.91
N SER A 183 -8.00 -13.49 12.71
CA SER A 183 -8.75 -13.26 11.47
C SER A 183 -9.86 -14.30 11.31
N PRO A 184 -10.85 -14.10 10.41
CA PRO A 184 -11.88 -15.11 10.14
C PRO A 184 -11.32 -16.47 9.67
N ALA A 185 -10.12 -16.48 9.09
CA ALA A 185 -9.41 -17.69 8.70
C ALA A 185 -8.64 -18.36 9.86
N GLY A 186 -8.69 -17.77 11.06
CA GLY A 186 -8.02 -18.28 12.27
C GLY A 186 -6.54 -17.89 12.39
N HIS A 187 -6.04 -16.98 11.55
CA HIS A 187 -4.67 -16.49 11.68
C HIS A 187 -4.56 -15.53 12.87
N GLN A 188 -3.54 -15.75 13.71
CA GLN A 188 -3.21 -14.89 14.83
C GLN A 188 -1.81 -14.31 14.65
N HIS A 189 -1.59 -13.12 15.20
CA HIS A 189 -0.25 -12.53 15.19
C HIS A 189 0.67 -13.29 16.16
N PRO A 190 1.79 -13.85 15.69
CA PRO A 190 2.86 -14.22 16.60
C PRO A 190 3.41 -12.94 17.22
N VAL A 191 3.79 -12.98 18.49
CA VAL A 191 4.44 -11.84 19.17
C VAL A 191 5.87 -12.23 19.52
N ALA A 192 6.79 -11.89 18.62
CA ALA A 192 8.20 -12.20 18.79
C ALA A 192 8.86 -11.35 19.88
N ALA A 193 9.96 -11.84 20.46
CA ALA A 193 10.75 -11.08 21.44
C ALA A 193 11.28 -9.76 20.83
N ALA A 194 11.70 -9.79 19.56
CA ALA A 194 12.13 -8.60 18.82
C ALA A 194 11.00 -7.55 18.70
N ALA A 195 9.75 -7.99 18.50
CA ALA A 195 8.59 -7.10 18.49
C ALA A 195 8.33 -6.48 19.86
N MET A 196 8.40 -7.27 20.93
CA MET A 196 8.27 -6.76 22.30
C MET A 196 9.35 -5.73 22.66
N ALA A 197 10.58 -5.92 22.19
CA ALA A 197 11.65 -4.94 22.31
C ALA A 197 11.30 -3.66 21.54
N ALA A 198 10.87 -3.78 20.28
CA ALA A 198 10.46 -2.65 19.45
C ALA A 198 9.29 -1.86 20.08
N PHE A 199 8.29 -2.54 20.63
CA PHE A 199 7.16 -1.89 21.32
C PHE A 199 7.61 -1.11 22.56
N THR A 200 8.58 -1.65 23.30
CA THR A 200 9.08 -1.00 24.51
C THR A 200 9.92 0.22 24.16
N GLU A 201 10.73 0.13 23.11
CA GLU A 201 11.65 1.19 22.70
C GLU A 201 10.94 2.29 21.91
N PHE A 202 10.28 1.92 20.81
CA PHE A 202 9.72 2.84 19.81
C PHE A 202 8.21 3.08 19.98
N GLY A 203 7.53 2.24 20.75
CA GLY A 203 6.08 2.25 20.87
C GLY A 203 5.46 3.59 21.28
N GLY A 204 4.58 4.10 20.42
CA GLY A 204 3.85 5.36 20.56
C GLY A 204 4.54 6.54 19.90
N GLN A 205 5.75 6.35 19.35
CA GLN A 205 6.48 7.41 18.68
C GLN A 205 6.00 7.59 17.24
N THR A 206 6.03 8.83 16.78
CA THR A 206 5.85 9.20 15.38
C THR A 206 7.13 9.84 14.89
N VAL A 207 7.70 9.30 13.82
CA VAL A 207 8.87 9.85 13.14
C VAL A 207 8.43 10.44 11.81
N ARG A 208 8.89 11.65 11.48
CA ARG A 208 8.52 12.33 10.24
C ARG A 208 9.60 12.09 9.18
N GLY A 209 9.16 11.81 7.95
CA GLY A 209 10.05 11.59 6.81
C GLY A 209 10.86 12.84 6.43
N ALA A 210 12.09 12.63 5.95
CA ALA A 210 12.99 13.71 5.55
C ALA A 210 12.85 14.04 4.06
N GLY A 211 11.84 14.85 3.72
CA GLY A 211 11.74 15.49 2.41
C GLY A 211 12.02 14.56 1.21
N ALA A 212 12.90 14.97 0.31
CA ALA A 212 13.12 14.27 -0.95
C ALA A 212 13.80 12.90 -0.82
N GLY A 213 14.55 12.63 0.25
CA GLY A 213 15.35 11.42 0.41
C GLY A 213 16.51 11.26 -0.60
N ALA A 214 17.24 10.15 -0.50
CA ALA A 214 18.42 9.85 -1.31
C ALA A 214 18.06 9.27 -2.70
N GLU A 215 17.10 8.35 -2.76
CA GLU A 215 16.68 7.65 -3.98
C GLU A 215 15.17 7.74 -4.24
N VAL A 216 14.40 7.81 -3.15
CA VAL A 216 12.93 7.95 -3.10
C VAL A 216 12.56 8.92 -1.97
N ALA A 217 11.33 9.42 -1.98
CA ALA A 217 10.85 10.29 -0.91
C ALA A 217 10.99 9.61 0.47
N GLY A 218 11.48 10.36 1.46
CA GLY A 218 11.52 9.88 2.84
C GLY A 218 10.11 9.77 3.42
N VAL A 219 9.82 8.67 4.13
CA VAL A 219 8.47 8.37 4.65
C VAL A 219 8.38 8.53 6.15
N GLY A 220 7.24 9.03 6.65
CA GLY A 220 6.96 9.05 8.07
C GLY A 220 6.58 7.66 8.59
N ILE A 221 6.81 7.41 9.88
CA ILE A 221 6.48 6.14 10.54
C ILE A 221 5.74 6.44 11.84
N VAL A 222 4.63 5.76 12.07
CA VAL A 222 3.95 5.69 13.37
C VAL A 222 4.20 4.31 13.96
N PHE A 223 4.85 4.27 15.14
CA PHE A 223 5.10 3.04 15.89
C PHE A 223 3.92 2.68 16.77
N ASP A 224 2.85 2.25 16.12
CA ASP A 224 1.66 1.69 16.76
C ASP A 224 1.36 0.31 16.15
N PRO A 225 1.64 -0.80 16.87
CA PRO A 225 1.43 -2.14 16.34
C PRO A 225 -0.03 -2.46 16.05
N LEU A 226 -0.98 -1.77 16.70
CA LEU A 226 -2.41 -2.02 16.48
C LEU A 226 -2.89 -1.50 15.12
N ARG A 227 -2.10 -0.66 14.43
CA ARG A 227 -2.35 -0.30 13.02
C ARG A 227 -2.31 -1.53 12.10
N GLY A 228 -1.61 -2.59 12.51
CA GLY A 228 -1.56 -3.88 11.81
C GLY A 228 -2.47 -4.95 12.40
N LEU A 229 -3.38 -4.62 13.33
CA LEU A 229 -4.18 -5.60 14.05
C LEU A 229 -4.92 -6.57 13.12
N HIS A 230 -5.54 -6.04 12.06
CA HIS A 230 -6.33 -6.83 11.12
C HIS A 230 -5.50 -7.51 10.03
N ALA A 231 -4.18 -7.27 9.96
CA ALA A 231 -3.31 -7.80 8.91
C ALA A 231 -2.77 -9.22 9.19
N ALA A 232 -3.47 -10.01 10.01
CA ALA A 232 -2.98 -11.29 10.51
C ALA A 232 -2.80 -12.32 9.38
N SER A 233 -3.71 -12.36 8.40
CA SER A 233 -3.60 -13.30 7.28
C SER A 233 -2.49 -12.87 6.32
N THR A 234 -2.38 -11.57 6.03
CA THR A 234 -1.35 -10.96 5.18
C THR A 234 0.04 -11.23 5.72
N LEU A 235 0.27 -11.01 7.03
CA LEU A 235 1.56 -11.27 7.66
C LEU A 235 1.85 -12.77 7.80
N ALA A 236 0.82 -13.62 7.97
CA ALA A 236 1.00 -15.06 7.96
C ALA A 236 1.43 -15.56 6.57
N GLU A 237 0.84 -15.04 5.48
CA GLU A 237 1.23 -15.37 4.11
C GLU A 237 2.67 -14.94 3.79
N LEU A 238 3.03 -13.69 4.10
CA LEU A 238 4.40 -13.22 3.91
C LEU A 238 5.38 -14.00 4.80
N GLY A 239 5.01 -14.26 6.05
CA GLY A 239 5.83 -15.05 6.97
C GLY A 239 6.09 -16.47 6.45
N ALA A 240 5.07 -17.13 5.91
CA ALA A 240 5.21 -18.43 5.27
C ALA A 240 6.16 -18.38 4.07
N LEU A 241 6.10 -17.32 3.26
CA LEU A 241 7.02 -17.11 2.13
C LEU A 241 8.48 -16.92 2.60
N LEU A 242 8.68 -16.15 3.66
CA LEU A 242 10.01 -15.85 4.21
C LEU A 242 10.57 -16.97 5.10
N GLY A 243 9.75 -17.96 5.46
CA GLY A 243 10.08 -18.95 6.49
C GLY A 243 10.26 -18.33 7.88
N ALA A 244 9.50 -17.28 8.20
CA ALA A 244 9.62 -16.51 9.44
C ALA A 244 8.26 -16.16 10.04
N ARG A 245 8.21 -15.88 11.35
CA ARG A 245 7.03 -15.31 12.01
C ARG A 245 7.15 -13.79 12.04
N LEU A 246 6.12 -13.09 11.58
CA LEU A 246 6.08 -11.63 11.51
C LEU A 246 5.09 -11.04 12.51
N THR A 247 5.51 -10.00 13.23
CA THR A 247 4.67 -9.22 14.14
C THR A 247 4.58 -7.78 13.63
N PRO A 248 3.38 -7.17 13.53
CA PRO A 248 3.26 -5.76 13.14
C PRO A 248 3.87 -4.84 14.19
N ILE A 249 4.54 -3.78 13.76
CA ILE A 249 5.20 -2.79 14.64
C ILE A 249 4.75 -1.35 14.40
N GLY A 250 4.08 -1.07 13.28
CA GLY A 250 3.68 0.29 12.92
C GLY A 250 3.21 0.42 11.48
N GLU A 251 3.00 1.66 11.04
CA GLU A 251 2.48 2.01 9.72
C GLU A 251 3.21 3.25 9.16
N GLN A 252 3.29 3.35 7.82
CA GLN A 252 3.83 4.50 7.08
C GLN A 252 2.70 5.34 6.50
N ASP A 253 2.91 6.67 6.46
CA ASP A 253 2.11 7.65 5.71
C ASP A 253 0.60 7.31 5.65
N ASP A 254 -0.06 7.25 6.82
CA ASP A 254 -1.50 6.95 7.00
C ASP A 254 -2.03 5.67 6.32
N GLY A 255 -1.17 4.65 6.19
CA GLY A 255 -1.55 3.35 5.64
C GLY A 255 -1.08 3.08 4.24
N ALA A 256 -0.14 3.88 3.75
CA ALA A 256 0.64 3.59 2.57
C ALA A 256 1.45 2.29 2.71
N GLY A 257 1.88 1.90 3.92
CA GLY A 257 2.58 0.64 4.17
C GLY A 257 2.58 0.19 5.63
N LEU A 258 2.43 -1.11 5.86
CA LEU A 258 2.50 -1.74 7.18
C LEU A 258 3.94 -2.16 7.47
N LEU A 259 4.47 -1.84 8.66
CA LEU A 259 5.76 -2.35 9.13
C LEU A 259 5.55 -3.60 9.98
N ALA A 260 6.37 -4.63 9.72
CA ALA A 260 6.44 -5.83 10.53
C ALA A 260 7.88 -6.22 10.82
N VAL A 261 8.11 -6.83 11.99
CA VAL A 261 9.42 -7.37 12.38
C VAL A 261 9.33 -8.88 12.52
N ASP A 262 10.39 -9.58 12.14
CA ASP A 262 10.49 -11.01 12.40
C ASP A 262 11.20 -11.33 13.72
N GLU A 263 11.35 -12.61 14.00
CA GLU A 263 12.01 -13.11 15.22
C GLU A 263 13.49 -12.76 15.31
N GLN A 264 14.14 -12.56 14.16
CA GLN A 264 15.55 -12.18 14.07
C GLN A 264 15.74 -10.66 14.20
N GLY A 265 14.66 -9.88 14.25
CA GLY A 265 14.70 -8.42 14.31
C GLY A 265 14.74 -7.74 12.94
N ARG A 266 14.67 -8.50 11.85
CA ARG A 266 14.60 -7.97 10.49
C ARG A 266 13.25 -7.32 10.26
N VAL A 267 13.25 -6.16 9.62
CA VAL A 267 12.04 -5.37 9.39
C VAL A 267 11.64 -5.41 7.92
N PHE A 268 10.35 -5.62 7.71
CA PHE A 268 9.71 -5.64 6.42
C PHE A 268 8.61 -4.58 6.33
N VAL A 269 8.38 -4.07 5.12
CA VAL A 269 7.27 -3.17 4.81
C VAL A 269 6.36 -3.85 3.78
N VAL A 270 5.07 -3.88 4.07
CA VAL A 270 4.02 -4.39 3.19
C VAL A 270 3.19 -3.21 2.70
N ASP A 271 3.30 -2.86 1.42
CA ASP A 271 2.48 -1.81 0.80
C ASP A 271 1.56 -2.36 -0.29
N HIS A 272 0.80 -1.48 -0.95
CA HIS A 272 -0.23 -1.90 -1.89
C HIS A 272 0.30 -2.61 -3.15
N THR A 273 1.61 -2.64 -3.36
CA THR A 273 2.24 -3.15 -4.59
C THR A 273 3.24 -4.28 -4.37
N ALA A 274 3.86 -4.34 -3.20
CA ALA A 274 4.97 -5.25 -2.95
C ALA A 274 5.29 -5.34 -1.46
N ASP A 275 6.18 -6.28 -1.15
CA ASP A 275 6.78 -6.44 0.16
C ASP A 275 8.28 -6.11 0.06
N TRP A 276 8.83 -5.51 1.11
CA TRP A 276 10.16 -4.91 1.08
C TRP A 276 10.93 -5.25 2.34
N TYR A 277 12.20 -5.59 2.19
CA TYR A 277 13.15 -5.69 3.30
C TYR A 277 13.74 -4.31 3.58
N ALA A 278 13.45 -3.75 4.77
CA ALA A 278 13.83 -2.40 5.14
C ALA A 278 15.14 -2.32 5.95
N GLY A 279 15.51 -3.39 6.64
CA GLY A 279 16.76 -3.44 7.41
C GLY A 279 16.85 -4.65 8.35
N ALA A 280 18.06 -4.92 8.85
CA ALA A 280 18.33 -6.04 9.76
C ALA A 280 17.89 -5.75 11.21
N SER A 281 17.51 -4.51 11.49
CA SER A 281 16.99 -4.04 12.78
C SER A 281 15.98 -2.92 12.59
N VAL A 282 15.20 -2.61 13.64
CA VAL A 282 14.27 -1.47 13.63
C VAL A 282 15.00 -0.14 13.41
N GLY A 283 16.14 0.07 14.04
CA GLY A 283 16.95 1.28 13.84
C GLY A 283 17.45 1.44 12.41
N GLU A 284 17.93 0.37 11.79
CA GLU A 284 18.37 0.39 10.39
C GLU A 284 17.20 0.64 9.44
N ALA A 285 16.04 0.01 9.69
CA ALA A 285 14.85 0.22 8.89
C ALA A 285 14.35 1.67 8.97
N ILE A 286 14.37 2.28 10.17
CA ILE A 286 14.08 3.70 10.34
C ILE A 286 15.03 4.55 9.49
N ALA A 287 16.35 4.31 9.58
CA ALA A 287 17.33 5.05 8.80
C ALA A 287 17.09 4.93 7.29
N THR A 288 16.91 3.70 6.78
CA THR A 288 16.62 3.44 5.36
C THR A 288 15.39 4.19 4.87
N LEU A 289 14.30 4.16 5.64
CA LEU A 289 13.02 4.75 5.26
C LEU A 289 12.99 6.28 5.37
N LEU A 290 13.61 6.85 6.40
CA LEU A 290 13.66 8.30 6.61
C LEU A 290 14.62 8.99 5.64
N GLU A 291 15.80 8.37 5.41
CA GLU A 291 16.79 8.87 4.45
C GLU A 291 16.33 8.66 3.01
N GLY A 292 15.24 7.93 2.79
CA GLY A 292 14.70 7.66 1.46
C GLY A 292 15.65 6.83 0.60
N ARG A 293 16.38 5.88 1.21
CA ARG A 293 17.08 4.83 0.48
C ARG A 293 16.06 3.79 0.02
N ARG A 294 16.22 3.23 -1.18
CA ARG A 294 15.26 2.26 -1.70
C ARG A 294 15.44 0.90 -0.99
N PRO A 295 14.43 0.39 -0.27
CA PRO A 295 14.50 -0.94 0.33
C PRO A 295 14.59 -2.04 -0.74
N ALA A 296 15.19 -3.17 -0.38
CA ALA A 296 15.24 -4.33 -1.27
C ALA A 296 13.84 -4.96 -1.40
N ARG A 297 13.41 -5.23 -2.63
CA ARG A 297 12.11 -5.86 -2.87
C ARG A 297 12.18 -7.35 -2.54
N VAL A 298 11.17 -7.87 -1.84
CA VAL A 298 10.98 -9.31 -1.65
C VAL A 298 10.33 -9.88 -2.91
N THR A 299 10.99 -10.87 -3.49
CA THR A 299 10.49 -11.62 -4.66
C THR A 299 9.34 -12.55 -4.29
N ASP A 300 8.60 -13.05 -5.28
CA ASP A 300 7.57 -14.06 -5.06
C ASP A 300 8.14 -15.41 -4.59
N GLY A 301 9.45 -15.61 -4.71
CA GLY A 301 10.20 -16.72 -4.13
C GLY A 301 10.74 -16.46 -2.72
N GLY A 302 10.48 -15.28 -2.14
CA GLY A 302 10.90 -14.93 -0.78
C GLY A 302 12.37 -14.50 -0.65
N ALA A 303 13.10 -14.32 -1.75
CA ALA A 303 14.45 -13.76 -1.74
C ALA A 303 14.42 -12.22 -1.82
N TRP A 304 15.44 -11.56 -1.26
CA TRP A 304 15.69 -10.12 -1.35
C TRP A 304 17.22 -9.88 -1.37
N ALA A 305 17.67 -8.86 -2.10
CA ALA A 305 19.07 -8.43 -2.16
C ALA A 305 19.14 -6.93 -2.45
#